data_AF-A0A7Y1W845-F1
#
_entry.id   AF-A0A7Y1W845-F1
#
_cell.length_a   1.000
_cell.length_b   1.000
_cell.length_c   1.000
_cell.angle_alpha   90.00
_cell.angle_beta   90.00
_cell.angle_gamma   90.00
#
_symmetry.space_group_name_H-M   'P 1'
#
loop_
_entity.id
_entity.type
_entity.pdbx_description
1 polymer ?
#
loop_
_entity_poly.entity_id
_entity_poly.type
_entity_poly.pdbx_seq_one_letter_code
_entity_poly.pdbx_strand_id
1 'polypeptide(L)'
;MNRLKVTVHFYGGLMAGISSKFATGVLLASIALMTAPVEAQRSHGLSPDLPDSRTLRVQRKVDELYERGEFDRAYFIYRNELVPIGDKYAQYMVGYMHLVGRGTDEDRVAASAWYRLAAERGTPEFVAVRNQLMHDLNADERRRSDDYYLGLRRQFSDLVVLLEVIKRKHRELQPSTGSRLARSSSPITVIDPKSANHPQSGAVYYGRIEREMERKLLMLAEIGDFPDLETDPARVNIRDVERLVNERIGSIPD
;
A
#
# COMPACT_ATOMS: atom_id res chain seq x y z
N MET A 1 -2.81 47.10 15.09
CA MET A 1 -3.03 45.74 14.56
C MET A 1 -1.98 44.80 15.14
N ASN A 2 -2.45 43.79 15.89
CA ASN A 2 -1.65 42.87 16.70
C ASN A 2 -0.77 41.95 15.85
N ARG A 3 0.53 41.88 16.18
CA ARG A 3 1.40 40.77 15.78
C ARG A 3 1.29 39.67 16.84
N LEU A 4 0.67 38.53 16.51
CA LEU A 4 0.72 37.36 17.39
C LEU A 4 2.18 36.86 17.48
N LYS A 5 2.76 36.95 18.67
CA LYS A 5 3.93 36.15 19.07
C LYS A 5 3.42 34.75 19.39
N VAL A 6 3.79 33.76 18.58
CA VAL A 6 3.60 32.35 18.93
C VAL A 6 4.86 31.89 19.67
N THR A 7 4.75 31.77 20.99
CA THR A 7 5.77 31.17 21.85
C THR A 7 5.50 29.68 21.92
N VAL A 8 6.36 28.86 21.32
CA VAL A 8 6.29 27.40 21.42
C VAL A 8 7.18 26.95 22.58
N HIS A 9 6.58 26.34 23.60
CA HIS A 9 7.30 25.76 24.74
C HIS A 9 7.87 24.39 24.36
N PHE A 10 9.21 24.26 24.45
CA PHE A 10 9.92 23.00 24.34
C PHE A 10 9.80 22.19 25.64
N TYR A 11 9.38 20.93 25.55
CA TYR A 11 9.67 19.92 26.58
C TYR A 11 10.95 19.18 26.16
N GLY A 12 11.99 19.29 26.98
CA GLY A 12 13.34 18.81 26.68
C GLY A 12 13.57 17.33 26.97
N GLY A 13 14.64 16.79 26.36
CA GLY A 13 15.26 15.52 26.75
C GLY A 13 16.14 14.88 25.68
N LEU A 14 17.46 15.11 25.79
CA LEU A 14 18.59 14.46 25.10
C LEU A 14 18.80 14.68 23.58
N MET A 15 19.58 15.72 23.26
CA MET A 15 20.44 15.76 22.07
C MET A 15 21.88 16.02 22.56
N ALA A 16 22.74 15.00 22.50
CA ALA A 16 24.17 15.16 22.73
C ALA A 16 24.95 14.48 21.59
N GLY A 17 25.60 15.30 20.76
CA GLY A 17 26.78 14.92 19.97
C GLY A 17 26.56 14.53 18.52
N ILE A 18 26.27 15.49 17.63
CA ILE A 18 26.57 15.34 16.19
C ILE A 18 27.69 16.32 15.84
N SER A 19 28.90 15.79 15.60
CA SER A 19 30.03 16.57 15.09
C SER A 19 29.75 17.02 13.66
N SER A 20 29.93 18.31 13.42
CA SER A 20 29.64 19.00 12.18
C SER A 20 30.58 18.61 11.03
N LYS A 21 30.02 18.03 9.96
CA LYS A 21 30.17 18.42 8.53
C LYS A 21 28.94 17.84 7.80
N PHE A 22 28.25 18.62 6.96
CA PHE A 22 26.93 18.35 6.33
C PHE A 22 25.67 18.64 7.19
N ALA A 23 25.53 19.86 7.68
CA ALA A 23 24.38 20.30 8.47
C ALA A 23 23.72 21.53 7.84
N THR A 24 22.61 21.34 7.12
CA THR A 24 21.45 22.27 7.03
C THR A 24 20.33 21.71 6.14
N GLY A 25 20.64 21.04 5.02
CA GLY A 25 19.62 20.53 4.08
C GLY A 25 18.91 19.24 4.53
N VAL A 26 19.65 18.31 5.15
CA VAL A 26 19.13 16.99 5.57
C VAL A 26 18.32 17.07 6.88
N LEU A 27 18.63 18.03 7.75
CA LEU A 27 18.00 18.16 9.07
C LEU A 27 16.53 18.61 8.99
N LEU A 28 16.17 19.41 7.96
CA LEU A 28 14.78 19.86 7.76
C LEU A 28 13.89 18.72 7.23
N ALA A 29 14.44 17.80 6.43
CA ALA A 29 13.74 16.57 6.05
C ALA A 29 13.51 15.66 7.27
N SER A 30 14.46 15.61 8.21
CA SER A 30 14.34 14.76 9.41
C SER A 30 13.20 15.21 10.34
N ILE A 31 12.98 16.53 10.49
CA ILE A 31 12.00 17.09 11.42
C ILE A 31 10.58 17.07 10.84
N ALA A 32 10.41 17.33 9.54
CA ALA A 32 9.09 17.29 8.90
C ALA A 32 8.53 15.87 8.71
N LEU A 33 9.40 14.85 8.59
CA LEU A 33 8.98 13.45 8.39
C LEU A 33 8.49 12.75 9.69
N MET A 34 8.83 13.25 10.88
CA MET A 34 8.33 12.71 12.16
C MET A 34 6.89 13.10 12.48
N THR A 35 6.34 14.11 11.77
CA THR A 35 4.96 14.56 11.92
C THR A 35 4.11 14.19 10.72
N ALA A 36 4.42 13.11 9.99
CA ALA A 36 3.42 12.51 9.11
C ALA A 36 2.21 12.20 10.00
N PRO A 37 1.10 12.94 9.86
CA PRO A 37 0.06 12.91 10.86
C PRO A 37 -0.51 11.50 10.96
N VAL A 38 -1.10 11.18 12.10
CA VAL A 38 -1.83 9.93 12.37
C VAL A 38 -2.83 9.59 11.23
N GLU A 39 -3.24 10.56 10.39
CA GLU A 39 -3.98 10.34 9.15
C GLU A 39 -3.25 9.51 8.08
N ALA A 40 -1.93 9.65 7.90
CA ALA A 40 -1.14 8.82 6.97
C ALA A 40 -0.95 7.38 7.49
N GLN A 41 -0.92 7.18 8.81
CA GLN A 41 -1.02 5.87 9.46
C GLN A 41 -2.40 5.21 9.23
N ARG A 42 -3.45 6.02 9.03
CA ARG A 42 -4.75 5.54 8.55
C ARG A 42 -4.78 5.35 7.03
N SER A 43 -3.64 5.45 6.31
CA SER A 43 -3.63 5.17 4.87
C SER A 43 -4.16 3.76 4.65
N HIS A 44 -5.32 3.73 4.02
CA HIS A 44 -6.19 2.59 3.96
C HIS A 44 -5.43 1.45 3.25
N GLY A 45 -5.60 0.19 3.63
CA GLY A 45 -5.29 -0.90 2.71
C GLY A 45 -6.15 -0.76 1.46
N LEU A 46 -6.03 -1.65 0.48
CA LEU A 46 -6.93 -1.71 -0.69
C LEU A 46 -8.39 -2.07 -0.32
N SER A 47 -8.99 -1.44 0.69
CA SER A 47 -10.39 -1.63 1.10
C SER A 47 -11.02 -0.34 1.64
N PRO A 48 -12.28 -0.04 1.27
CA PRO A 48 -13.09 0.99 1.91
C PRO A 48 -13.61 0.57 3.31
N ASP A 49 -13.33 -0.66 3.72
CA ASP A 49 -13.53 -1.15 5.08
C ASP A 49 -12.24 -0.87 5.88
N LEU A 50 -12.38 -0.40 7.14
CA LEU A 50 -11.28 -0.21 8.09
C LEU A 50 -10.22 -1.32 7.95
N PRO A 51 -8.90 -1.01 8.04
CA PRO A 51 -7.88 -2.04 7.96
C PRO A 51 -8.25 -3.18 8.90
N ASP A 52 -8.18 -4.43 8.42
CA ASP A 52 -8.63 -5.54 9.23
C ASP A 52 -7.87 -5.53 10.57
N SER A 53 -8.50 -6.06 11.62
CA SER A 53 -7.91 -5.98 12.97
C SER A 53 -6.50 -6.57 13.03
N ARG A 54 -6.14 -7.48 12.11
CA ARG A 54 -4.82 -8.06 11.99
C ARG A 54 -3.81 -7.04 11.46
N THR A 55 -4.13 -6.32 10.40
CA THR A 55 -3.27 -5.29 9.79
C THR A 55 -2.93 -4.22 10.82
N LEU A 56 -3.92 -3.71 11.57
CA LEU A 56 -3.70 -2.73 12.65
C LEU A 56 -2.83 -3.26 13.79
N ARG A 57 -2.90 -4.57 14.09
CA ARG A 57 -2.01 -5.20 15.08
C ARG A 57 -0.58 -5.29 14.56
N VAL A 58 -0.40 -5.63 13.28
CA VAL A 58 0.93 -5.72 12.65
C VAL A 58 1.57 -4.35 12.55
N GLN A 59 0.83 -3.33 12.11
CA GLN A 59 1.27 -1.92 12.07
C GLN A 59 1.77 -1.43 13.44
N ARG A 60 0.95 -1.56 14.49
CA ARG A 60 1.38 -1.15 15.84
C ARG A 60 2.64 -1.87 16.31
N LYS A 61 2.70 -3.18 16.10
CA LYS A 61 3.87 -3.98 16.48
C LYS A 61 5.13 -3.53 15.75
N VAL A 62 5.05 -3.23 14.46
CA VAL A 62 6.22 -2.81 13.68
C VAL A 62 6.66 -1.39 14.04
N ASP A 63 5.71 -0.50 14.33
CA ASP A 63 6.01 0.86 14.81
C ASP A 63 6.72 0.82 16.18
N GLU A 64 6.25 -0.03 17.12
CA GLU A 64 6.92 -0.24 18.41
C GLU A 64 8.36 -0.77 18.25
N LEU A 65 8.58 -1.70 17.31
CA LEU A 65 9.94 -2.21 17.02
C LEU A 65 10.83 -1.09 16.47
N TYR A 66 10.28 -0.24 15.60
CA TYR A 66 11.00 0.88 15.04
C TYR A 66 11.39 1.91 16.11
N GLU A 67 10.46 2.27 17.00
CA GLU A 67 10.70 3.18 18.13
C GLU A 67 11.75 2.65 19.10
N ARG A 68 11.82 1.33 19.28
CA ARG A 68 12.84 0.66 20.10
C ARG A 68 14.20 0.55 19.42
N GLY A 69 14.34 0.99 18.17
CA GLY A 69 15.58 0.89 17.39
C GLY A 69 15.85 -0.49 16.81
N GLU A 70 14.87 -1.40 16.82
CA GLU A 70 14.98 -2.74 16.21
C GLU A 70 14.73 -2.65 14.70
N PHE A 71 15.54 -1.84 14.00
CA PHE A 71 15.28 -1.44 12.62
C PHE A 71 15.28 -2.62 11.63
N ASP A 72 16.17 -3.61 11.78
CA ASP A 72 16.19 -4.79 10.89
C ASP A 72 14.86 -5.56 10.93
N ARG A 73 14.30 -5.72 12.14
CA ARG A 73 13.02 -6.40 12.36
C ARG A 73 11.86 -5.55 11.85
N ALA A 74 11.91 -4.24 12.09
CA ALA A 74 10.90 -3.33 11.59
C ALA A 74 10.86 -3.35 10.05
N TYR A 75 12.03 -3.24 9.41
CA TYR A 75 12.18 -3.30 7.95
C TYR A 75 11.61 -4.60 7.41
N PHE A 76 11.98 -5.73 8.02
CA PHE A 76 11.51 -7.05 7.61
C PHE A 76 9.98 -7.13 7.62
N ILE A 77 9.30 -6.65 8.67
CA ILE A 77 7.84 -6.72 8.77
C ILE A 77 7.18 -5.75 7.79
N TYR A 78 7.63 -4.49 7.69
CA TYR A 78 7.08 -3.56 6.69
C TYR A 78 7.18 -4.16 5.29
N ARG A 79 8.37 -4.66 4.93
CA ARG A 79 8.69 -5.15 3.59
C ARG A 79 7.96 -6.43 3.21
N ASN A 80 7.78 -7.36 4.14
CA ASN A 80 7.29 -8.72 3.85
C ASN A 80 5.84 -8.96 4.28
N GLU A 81 5.28 -8.17 5.20
CA GLU A 81 3.89 -8.34 5.65
C GLU A 81 2.96 -7.24 5.15
N LEU A 82 3.40 -5.99 5.19
CA LEU A 82 2.52 -4.83 4.91
C LEU A 82 2.62 -4.35 3.45
N VAL A 83 3.82 -4.27 2.87
CA VAL A 83 3.99 -3.90 1.46
C VAL A 83 3.22 -4.83 0.50
N PRO A 84 3.21 -6.17 0.67
CA PRO A 84 2.49 -7.07 -0.23
C PRO A 84 0.96 -6.93 -0.20
N ILE A 85 0.40 -6.30 0.84
CA ILE A 85 -1.05 -6.02 0.93
C ILE A 85 -1.41 -4.61 0.43
N GLY A 86 -0.45 -3.88 -0.14
CA GLY A 86 -0.67 -2.52 -0.68
C GLY A 86 -0.81 -1.45 0.39
N ASP A 87 -0.15 -1.63 1.54
CA ASP A 87 -0.10 -0.64 2.61
C ASP A 87 0.81 0.53 2.22
N LYS A 88 0.21 1.71 1.98
CA LYS A 88 0.95 2.88 1.49
C LYS A 88 1.88 3.47 2.55
N TYR A 89 1.50 3.39 3.82
CA TYR A 89 2.36 3.80 4.93
C TYR A 89 3.60 2.91 5.02
N ALA A 90 3.47 1.60 4.89
CA ALA A 90 4.61 0.68 4.88
C ALA A 90 5.52 0.91 3.67
N GLN A 91 4.96 1.18 2.48
CA GLN A 91 5.75 1.55 1.30
C GLN A 91 6.54 2.84 1.55
N TYR A 92 5.93 3.83 2.19
CA TYR A 92 6.61 5.05 2.63
C TYR A 92 7.70 4.73 3.68
N MET A 93 7.40 3.93 4.70
CA MET A 93 8.36 3.59 5.76
C MET A 93 9.56 2.83 5.22
N VAL A 94 9.38 1.90 4.29
CA VAL A 94 10.50 1.24 3.59
C VAL A 94 11.34 2.27 2.83
N GLY A 95 10.71 3.22 2.13
CA GLY A 95 11.42 4.31 1.47
C GLY A 95 12.20 5.19 2.44
N TYR A 96 11.60 5.54 3.58
CA TYR A 96 12.26 6.30 4.64
C TYR A 96 13.45 5.54 5.22
N MET A 97 13.30 4.24 5.47
CA MET A 97 14.35 3.38 5.99
C MET A 97 15.55 3.28 5.05
N HIS A 98 15.31 3.23 3.72
CA HIS A 98 16.37 3.39 2.73
C HIS A 98 16.97 4.80 2.74
N LEU A 99 16.19 5.85 2.94
CA LEU A 99 16.71 7.23 2.95
C LEU A 99 17.66 7.50 4.12
N VAL A 100 17.45 6.86 5.27
CA VAL A 100 18.24 7.10 6.49
C VAL A 100 19.14 5.93 6.90
N GLY A 101 19.20 4.86 6.10
CA GLY A 101 20.04 3.68 6.37
C GLY A 101 19.65 2.92 7.64
N ARG A 102 18.35 2.76 7.92
CA ARG A 102 17.84 2.03 9.10
C ARG A 102 17.31 0.67 8.69
N GLY A 103 17.91 -0.40 9.19
CA GLY A 103 17.51 -1.77 8.84
C GLY A 103 17.84 -2.18 7.40
N THR A 104 18.55 -1.31 6.69
CA THR A 104 19.02 -1.42 5.29
C THR A 104 20.12 -0.38 5.07
N ASP A 105 20.87 -0.51 3.98
CA ASP A 105 21.82 0.52 3.56
C ASP A 105 21.12 1.82 3.12
N GLU A 106 21.81 2.94 3.29
CA GLU A 106 21.36 4.26 2.82
C GLU A 106 21.35 4.29 1.28
N ASP A 107 20.17 4.50 0.70
CA ASP A 107 19.97 4.58 -0.74
C ASP A 107 18.79 5.52 -1.07
N ARG A 108 19.12 6.77 -1.44
CA ARG A 108 18.12 7.76 -1.85
C ARG A 108 17.41 7.41 -3.17
N VAL A 109 18.05 6.64 -4.05
CA VAL A 109 17.45 6.21 -5.32
C VAL A 109 16.36 5.19 -5.02
N ALA A 110 16.66 4.18 -4.21
CA ALA A 110 15.65 3.24 -3.73
C ALA A 110 14.53 3.95 -2.97
N ALA A 111 14.87 4.87 -2.05
CA ALA A 111 13.90 5.65 -1.29
C ALA A 111 12.91 6.41 -2.19
N SER A 112 13.42 7.06 -3.24
CA SER A 112 12.57 7.79 -4.19
C SER A 112 11.60 6.88 -4.95
N ALA A 113 12.04 5.69 -5.35
CA ALA A 113 11.19 4.71 -6.01
C ALA A 113 10.08 4.20 -5.08
N TRP A 114 10.40 3.96 -3.80
CA TRP A 114 9.42 3.59 -2.78
C TRP A 114 8.41 4.71 -2.49
N TYR A 115 8.85 5.97 -2.41
CA TYR A 115 7.95 7.11 -2.22
C TYR A 115 7.01 7.31 -3.40
N ARG A 116 7.45 7.05 -4.64
CA ARG A 116 6.57 7.04 -5.81
C ARG A 116 5.47 5.99 -5.68
N LEU A 117 5.82 4.79 -5.24
CA LEU A 117 4.86 3.71 -5.02
C LEU A 117 3.85 4.06 -3.91
N ALA A 118 4.31 4.65 -2.81
CA ALA A 118 3.45 5.12 -1.73
C ALA A 118 2.46 6.19 -2.22
N ALA A 119 2.92 7.06 -3.12
CA ALA A 119 2.15 8.17 -3.70
C ALA A 119 1.19 7.77 -4.83
N GLU A 120 1.08 6.50 -5.23
CA GLU A 120 0.19 6.07 -6.34
C GLU A 120 -1.27 6.47 -6.14
N ARG A 121 -1.74 6.61 -4.90
CA ARG A 121 -3.11 7.04 -4.58
C ARG A 121 -3.29 8.56 -4.48
N GLY A 122 -2.24 9.33 -4.77
CA GLY A 122 -2.30 10.79 -4.69
C GLY A 122 -2.39 11.35 -3.26
N THR A 123 -2.09 10.54 -2.23
CA THR A 123 -2.05 11.00 -0.83
C THR A 123 -1.10 12.20 -0.71
N PRO A 124 -1.59 13.41 -0.33
CA PRO A 124 -0.81 14.64 -0.41
C PRO A 124 0.55 14.56 0.29
N GLU A 125 0.61 13.90 1.43
CA GLU A 125 1.83 13.72 2.23
C GLU A 125 2.87 12.89 1.47
N PHE A 126 2.47 11.77 0.88
CA PHE A 126 3.37 10.90 0.11
C PHE A 126 3.78 11.55 -1.22
N VAL A 127 2.87 12.25 -1.87
CA VAL A 127 3.15 13.05 -3.08
C VAL A 127 4.18 14.15 -2.78
N ALA A 128 4.04 14.85 -1.65
CA ALA A 128 4.96 15.91 -1.25
C ALA A 128 6.37 15.37 -1.00
N VAL A 129 6.51 14.31 -0.18
CA VAL A 129 7.81 13.71 0.13
C VAL A 129 8.47 13.12 -1.14
N ARG A 130 7.68 12.46 -2.00
CA ARG A 130 8.14 11.99 -3.31
C ARG A 130 8.70 13.15 -4.13
N ASN A 131 7.92 14.23 -4.31
CA ASN A 131 8.31 15.37 -5.14
C ASN A 131 9.57 16.05 -4.62
N GLN A 132 9.68 16.22 -3.30
CA GLN A 132 10.85 16.79 -2.67
C GLN A 132 12.09 15.96 -2.99
N LEU A 133 12.06 14.65 -2.72
CA LEU A 133 13.23 13.81 -2.96
C LEU A 133 13.58 13.74 -4.46
N MET A 134 12.58 13.61 -5.33
CA MET A 134 12.78 13.58 -6.79
C MET A 134 13.40 14.88 -7.32
N HIS A 135 13.05 16.04 -6.74
CA HIS A 135 13.65 17.32 -7.10
C HIS A 135 15.16 17.34 -6.83
N ASP A 136 15.59 16.74 -5.73
CA ASP A 136 16.99 16.71 -5.29
C ASP A 136 17.85 15.69 -6.08
N LEU A 137 17.23 14.73 -6.78
CA LEU A 137 17.94 13.75 -7.59
C LEU A 137 18.47 14.35 -8.90
N ASN A 138 19.71 14.01 -9.23
CA ASN A 138 20.28 14.29 -10.55
C ASN A 138 19.72 13.36 -11.64
N ALA A 139 20.07 13.60 -12.90
CA ALA A 139 19.53 12.85 -14.04
C ALA A 139 19.83 11.33 -13.99
N ASP A 140 21.03 10.93 -13.56
CA ASP A 140 21.40 9.52 -13.43
C ASP A 140 20.64 8.85 -12.29
N GLU A 141 20.50 9.53 -11.16
CA GLU A 141 19.73 9.05 -10.01
C GLU A 141 18.25 8.91 -10.36
N ARG A 142 17.65 9.86 -11.10
CA ARG A 142 16.26 9.76 -11.57
C ARG A 142 16.06 8.58 -12.50
N ARG A 143 16.95 8.34 -13.46
CA ARG A 143 16.89 7.16 -14.35
C ARG A 143 16.93 5.86 -13.57
N ARG A 144 17.84 5.73 -12.60
CA ARG A 144 17.90 4.54 -11.74
C ARG A 144 16.66 4.40 -10.86
N SER A 145 16.09 5.52 -10.40
CA SER A 145 14.83 5.53 -9.65
C SER A 145 13.66 5.06 -10.51
N ASP A 146 13.61 5.49 -11.78
CA ASP A 146 12.62 5.04 -12.77
C ASP A 146 12.67 3.51 -12.96
N ASP A 147 13.87 2.95 -13.17
CA ASP A 147 14.07 1.51 -13.33
C ASP A 147 13.65 0.73 -12.07
N TYR A 148 14.06 1.21 -10.90
CA TYR A 148 13.69 0.61 -9.62
C TYR A 148 12.17 0.67 -9.43
N TYR A 149 11.56 1.84 -9.67
CA TYR A 149 10.13 2.05 -9.53
C TYR A 149 9.33 1.10 -10.44
N LEU A 150 9.72 0.93 -11.70
CA LEU A 150 9.09 -0.06 -12.59
C LEU A 150 9.19 -1.50 -12.04
N GLY A 151 10.33 -1.85 -11.43
CA GLY A 151 10.49 -3.13 -10.71
C GLY A 151 9.52 -3.28 -9.54
N LEU A 152 9.34 -2.21 -8.76
CA LEU A 152 8.40 -2.18 -7.63
C LEU A 152 6.95 -2.25 -8.09
N ARG A 153 6.57 -1.54 -9.15
CA ARG A 153 5.19 -1.55 -9.65
C ARG A 153 4.74 -2.95 -10.05
N ARG A 154 5.63 -3.74 -10.64
CA ARG A 154 5.37 -5.14 -11.02
C ARG A 154 5.09 -6.07 -9.83
N GLN A 155 5.48 -5.68 -8.62
CA GLN A 155 5.34 -6.52 -7.43
C GLN A 155 4.33 -5.96 -6.42
N PHE A 156 4.27 -4.64 -6.26
CA PHE A 156 3.64 -3.97 -5.12
C PHE A 156 2.77 -2.76 -5.49
N SER A 157 2.56 -2.49 -6.79
CA SER A 157 1.59 -1.45 -7.17
C SER A 157 0.18 -1.86 -6.74
N ASP A 158 -0.66 -0.87 -6.51
CA ASP A 158 -2.07 -1.12 -6.19
C ASP A 158 -2.76 -1.97 -7.27
N LEU A 159 -2.40 -1.77 -8.55
CA LEU A 159 -2.93 -2.53 -9.67
C LEU A 159 -2.59 -4.03 -9.57
N VAL A 160 -1.34 -4.36 -9.27
CA VAL A 160 -0.89 -5.76 -9.12
C VAL A 160 -1.57 -6.42 -7.91
N VAL A 161 -1.63 -5.72 -6.78
CA VAL A 161 -2.25 -6.27 -5.57
C VAL A 161 -3.77 -6.46 -5.79
N LEU A 162 -4.45 -5.51 -6.43
CA LEU A 162 -5.87 -5.64 -6.78
C LEU A 162 -6.12 -6.80 -7.74
N LEU A 163 -5.28 -6.94 -8.77
CA LEU A 163 -5.38 -8.03 -9.73
C LEU A 163 -5.31 -9.40 -9.03
N GLU A 164 -4.38 -9.58 -8.10
CA GLU A 164 -4.26 -10.84 -7.35
C GLU A 164 -5.45 -11.11 -6.42
N VAL A 165 -6.03 -10.06 -5.82
CA VAL A 165 -7.28 -10.17 -5.05
C VAL A 165 -8.44 -10.59 -5.96
N ILE A 166 -8.58 -9.96 -7.12
CA ILE A 166 -9.63 -10.25 -8.11
C ILE A 166 -9.50 -11.69 -8.62
N LYS A 167 -8.29 -12.12 -9.00
CA LYS A 167 -8.03 -13.50 -9.46
C LYS A 167 -8.36 -14.54 -8.40
N ARG A 168 -8.06 -14.25 -7.13
CA ARG A 168 -8.43 -15.15 -6.02
C ARG A 168 -9.94 -15.26 -5.89
N LYS A 169 -10.66 -14.13 -5.87
CA LYS A 169 -12.13 -14.10 -5.78
C LYS A 169 -12.79 -14.77 -6.99
N HIS A 170 -12.30 -14.50 -8.19
CA HIS A 170 -12.78 -15.16 -9.39
C HIS A 170 -12.65 -16.69 -9.29
N ARG A 171 -11.50 -17.20 -8.81
CA ARG A 171 -11.33 -18.64 -8.55
C ARG A 171 -12.30 -19.19 -7.49
N GLU A 172 -12.62 -18.42 -6.46
CA GLU A 172 -13.63 -18.80 -5.46
C GLU A 172 -15.06 -18.85 -6.04
N LEU A 173 -15.36 -18.02 -7.06
CA LEU A 173 -16.64 -18.01 -7.78
C LEU A 173 -16.73 -19.08 -8.86
N GLN A 174 -15.61 -19.56 -9.40
CA GLN A 174 -15.60 -20.69 -10.32
C GLN A 174 -16.08 -21.92 -9.54
N PRO A 175 -17.19 -22.56 -9.94
CA PRO A 175 -17.66 -23.74 -9.25
C PRO A 175 -16.56 -24.81 -9.32
N SER A 176 -16.24 -25.44 -8.19
CA SER A 176 -15.81 -26.84 -8.21
C SER A 176 -16.84 -27.57 -9.08
N THR A 177 -16.43 -27.90 -10.29
CA THR A 177 -17.29 -28.33 -11.41
C THR A 177 -18.31 -29.36 -10.95
N GLY A 178 -19.58 -28.95 -10.80
CA GLY A 178 -20.66 -29.85 -10.37
C GLY A 178 -21.91 -29.15 -9.84
N SER A 179 -21.77 -28.02 -9.13
CA SER A 179 -22.91 -27.49 -8.35
C SER A 179 -23.76 -26.40 -9.01
N ARG A 180 -23.36 -25.88 -10.18
CA ARG A 180 -24.10 -24.78 -10.86
C ARG A 180 -25.12 -25.24 -11.90
N LEU A 181 -25.19 -26.54 -12.23
CA LEU A 181 -26.26 -27.11 -13.06
C LEU A 181 -27.49 -27.52 -12.25
N ALA A 182 -27.40 -27.53 -10.92
CA ALA A 182 -28.54 -27.80 -10.04
C ALA A 182 -29.30 -26.50 -9.72
N ARG A 183 -30.09 -26.00 -10.67
CA ARG A 183 -31.20 -25.08 -10.37
C ARG A 183 -32.35 -25.78 -9.59
N SER A 184 -32.11 -26.99 -9.12
CA SER A 184 -32.94 -27.78 -8.22
C SER A 184 -32.10 -28.92 -7.63
N SER A 185 -31.44 -28.71 -6.49
CA SER A 185 -31.22 -29.75 -5.48
C SER A 185 -30.41 -29.18 -4.29
N SER A 186 -31.10 -29.04 -3.16
CA SER A 186 -30.59 -28.84 -1.80
C SER A 186 -29.83 -27.54 -1.50
N PRO A 187 -30.23 -26.79 -0.44
CA PRO A 187 -29.47 -25.63 0.00
C PRO A 187 -28.08 -26.08 0.46
N ILE A 188 -27.06 -25.72 -0.30
CA ILE A 188 -25.67 -25.93 0.11
C ILE A 188 -25.43 -25.02 1.31
N THR A 189 -25.22 -25.65 2.45
CA THR A 189 -24.67 -25.01 3.64
C THR A 189 -23.16 -24.89 3.46
N VAL A 190 -22.68 -23.65 3.35
CA VAL A 190 -21.25 -23.35 3.42
C VAL A 190 -20.89 -23.11 4.88
N ILE A 191 -19.98 -23.92 5.40
CA ILE A 191 -19.34 -23.68 6.70
C ILE A 191 -18.09 -22.85 6.41
N ASP A 192 -18.19 -21.54 6.60
CA ASP A 192 -17.04 -20.65 6.52
C ASP A 192 -16.27 -20.72 7.86
N PRO A 193 -15.02 -21.23 7.88
CA PRO A 193 -14.22 -21.33 9.10
C PRO A 193 -13.90 -19.96 9.73
N LYS A 194 -14.05 -18.84 9.00
CA LYS A 194 -13.86 -17.48 9.52
C LYS A 194 -15.14 -16.87 10.09
N SER A 195 -16.30 -17.39 9.70
CA SER A 195 -17.62 -16.92 10.16
C SER A 195 -18.14 -17.77 11.33
N ALA A 196 -17.35 -17.85 12.41
CA ALA A 196 -17.79 -18.31 13.72
C ALA A 196 -18.72 -19.56 13.74
N ASN A 197 -18.45 -20.61 12.95
CA ASN A 197 -19.28 -21.82 12.89
C ASN A 197 -20.77 -21.61 12.55
N HIS A 198 -21.16 -20.51 11.89
CA HIS A 198 -22.55 -20.32 11.46
C HIS A 198 -22.74 -20.81 10.02
N PRO A 199 -23.55 -21.86 9.79
CA PRO A 199 -24.05 -22.26 8.48
C PRO A 199 -24.54 -21.07 7.65
N GLN A 200 -23.98 -20.83 6.47
CA GLN A 200 -24.52 -19.86 5.52
C GLN A 200 -25.07 -20.56 4.28
N SER A 201 -26.15 -20.03 3.72
CA SER A 201 -26.62 -20.45 2.40
C SER A 201 -25.58 -20.09 1.34
N GLY A 202 -25.33 -20.99 0.39
CA GLY A 202 -24.44 -20.73 -0.75
C GLY A 202 -24.76 -19.42 -1.48
N ALA A 203 -26.04 -19.03 -1.60
CA ALA A 203 -26.43 -17.75 -2.21
C ALA A 203 -25.91 -16.52 -1.43
N VAL A 204 -25.92 -16.59 -0.10
CA VAL A 204 -25.40 -15.51 0.78
C VAL A 204 -23.87 -15.45 0.68
N TYR A 205 -23.22 -16.61 0.70
CA TYR A 205 -21.77 -16.74 0.60
C TYR A 205 -21.25 -16.20 -0.75
N TYR A 206 -21.73 -16.75 -1.86
CA TYR A 206 -21.28 -16.35 -3.20
C TYR A 206 -21.65 -14.90 -3.53
N GLY A 207 -22.83 -14.43 -3.11
CA GLY A 207 -23.22 -13.03 -3.32
C GLY A 207 -22.30 -12.04 -2.58
N ARG A 208 -21.70 -12.43 -1.43
CA ARG A 208 -20.68 -11.60 -0.76
C ARG A 208 -19.40 -11.52 -1.59
N ILE A 209 -18.93 -12.65 -2.13
CA ILE A 209 -17.71 -12.72 -2.94
C ILE A 209 -17.89 -11.91 -4.22
N GLU A 210 -19.04 -12.01 -4.90
CA GLU A 210 -19.38 -11.23 -6.09
C GLU A 210 -19.30 -9.72 -5.81
N ARG A 211 -20.02 -9.23 -4.78
CA ARG A 211 -19.98 -7.80 -4.40
C ARG A 211 -18.57 -7.34 -4.03
N GLU A 212 -17.80 -8.16 -3.33
CA GLU A 212 -16.42 -7.81 -3.00
C GLU A 212 -15.52 -7.78 -4.25
N MET A 213 -15.71 -8.69 -5.21
CA MET A 213 -14.95 -8.71 -6.45
C MET A 213 -15.27 -7.50 -7.33
N GLU A 214 -16.55 -7.17 -7.48
CA GLU A 214 -17.02 -5.98 -8.21
C GLU A 214 -16.41 -4.70 -7.65
N ARG A 215 -16.42 -4.51 -6.32
CA ARG A 215 -15.76 -3.36 -5.68
C ARG A 215 -14.27 -3.26 -6.02
N LYS A 216 -13.56 -4.39 -6.12
CA LYS A 216 -12.13 -4.41 -6.47
C LYS A 216 -11.91 -4.13 -7.95
N LEU A 217 -12.80 -4.60 -8.83
CA LEU A 217 -12.77 -4.28 -10.26
C LEU A 217 -13.00 -2.78 -10.49
N LEU A 218 -13.97 -2.17 -9.80
CA LEU A 218 -14.21 -0.73 -9.86
C LEU A 218 -12.98 0.07 -9.40
N MET A 219 -12.38 -0.32 -8.28
CA MET A 219 -11.15 0.32 -7.78
C MET A 219 -9.97 0.15 -8.76
N LEU A 220 -9.86 -1.02 -9.39
CA LEU A 220 -8.83 -1.29 -10.39
C LEU A 220 -9.05 -0.44 -11.65
N ALA A 221 -10.30 -0.27 -12.10
CA ALA A 221 -10.65 0.60 -13.22
C ALA A 221 -10.27 2.06 -12.93
N GLU A 222 -10.57 2.54 -11.73
CA GLU A 222 -10.27 3.91 -11.30
C GLU A 222 -8.76 4.17 -11.23
N ILE A 223 -8.01 3.35 -10.47
CA ILE A 223 -6.55 3.51 -10.33
C ILE A 223 -5.83 3.28 -11.65
N GLY A 224 -6.35 2.36 -12.47
CA GLY A 224 -5.79 2.00 -13.76
C GLY A 224 -6.09 3.00 -14.86
N ASP A 225 -7.11 3.86 -14.69
CA ASP A 225 -7.74 4.64 -15.75
C ASP A 225 -8.20 3.74 -16.92
N PHE A 226 -9.02 2.73 -16.57
CA PHE A 226 -9.58 1.78 -17.53
C PHE A 226 -11.09 2.01 -17.66
N PRO A 227 -11.54 3.02 -18.42
CA PRO A 227 -12.96 3.41 -18.48
C PRO A 227 -13.87 2.31 -19.04
N ASP A 228 -13.34 1.44 -19.89
CA ASP A 228 -14.09 0.37 -20.57
C ASP A 228 -13.95 -1.00 -19.90
N LEU A 229 -13.40 -1.06 -18.68
CA LEU A 229 -13.24 -2.32 -17.96
C LEU A 229 -14.61 -2.89 -17.53
N GLU A 230 -14.95 -4.10 -17.98
CA GLU A 230 -16.11 -4.84 -17.46
C GLU A 230 -15.91 -5.15 -15.97
N THR A 231 -16.78 -4.61 -15.12
CA THR A 231 -16.69 -4.75 -13.66
C THR A 231 -17.67 -5.76 -13.08
N ASP A 232 -18.58 -6.29 -13.88
CA ASP A 232 -19.49 -7.37 -13.47
C ASP A 232 -18.72 -8.69 -13.31
N PRO A 233 -18.66 -9.27 -12.09
CA PRO A 233 -17.96 -10.53 -11.84
C PRO A 233 -18.41 -11.71 -12.69
N ALA A 234 -19.66 -11.68 -13.22
CA ALA A 234 -20.19 -12.73 -14.08
C ALA A 234 -19.77 -12.60 -15.55
N ARG A 235 -19.34 -11.41 -15.98
CA ARG A 235 -19.03 -11.10 -17.39
C ARG A 235 -17.56 -10.77 -17.63
N VAL A 236 -16.82 -10.39 -16.58
CA VAL A 236 -15.41 -10.00 -16.70
C VAL A 236 -14.52 -11.14 -17.21
N ASN A 237 -13.66 -10.84 -18.18
CA ASN A 237 -12.60 -11.74 -18.63
C ASN A 237 -11.29 -11.43 -17.90
N ILE A 238 -10.90 -12.29 -16.97
CA ILE A 238 -9.69 -12.10 -16.15
C ILE A 238 -8.41 -11.97 -17.00
N ARG A 239 -8.31 -12.65 -18.15
CA ARG A 239 -7.12 -12.52 -19.01
C ARG A 239 -6.99 -11.12 -19.60
N ASP A 240 -8.11 -10.46 -19.89
CA ASP A 240 -8.11 -9.09 -20.38
C ASP A 240 -7.70 -8.12 -19.27
N VAL A 241 -8.18 -8.34 -18.03
CA VAL A 241 -7.74 -7.55 -16.86
C VAL A 241 -6.24 -7.70 -16.62
N GLU A 242 -5.71 -8.93 -16.67
CA GLU A 242 -4.27 -9.19 -16.53
C GLU A 242 -3.46 -8.45 -17.59
N ARG A 243 -3.91 -8.47 -18.85
CA ARG A 243 -3.26 -7.76 -19.95
C ARG A 243 -3.22 -6.25 -19.71
N LEU A 244 -4.37 -5.64 -19.39
CA LEU A 244 -4.47 -4.20 -19.12
C LEU A 244 -3.54 -3.76 -17.96
N VAL A 245 -3.53 -4.53 -16.88
CA VAL A 245 -2.66 -4.26 -15.73
C VAL A 245 -1.19 -4.37 -16.13
N ASN A 246 -0.79 -5.44 -16.84
CA ASN A 246 0.60 -5.65 -17.27
C ASN A 246 1.10 -4.54 -18.21
N GLU A 247 0.25 -4.07 -19.12
CA GLU A 247 0.54 -2.93 -19.99
C GLU A 247 0.74 -1.65 -19.15
N ARG A 248 -0.17 -1.38 -18.20
CA ARG A 248 -0.15 -0.17 -17.36
C ARG A 248 1.00 -0.11 -16.37
N ILE A 249 1.44 -1.24 -15.82
CA ILE A 249 2.58 -1.30 -14.87
C ILE A 249 3.93 -1.30 -15.59
N GLY A 250 3.96 -1.51 -16.91
CA GLY A 250 5.15 -1.51 -17.74
C GLY A 250 5.68 -0.12 -18.07
N SER A 251 4.88 0.93 -17.89
CA SER A 251 5.24 2.33 -18.13
C SER A 251 5.29 3.14 -16.83
N ILE A 252 5.84 4.35 -16.90
CA ILE A 252 5.76 5.32 -15.81
C ILE A 252 4.58 6.24 -16.14
N PRO A 253 3.61 6.44 -15.23
CA PRO A 253 2.55 7.43 -15.44
C PRO A 253 3.15 8.83 -15.58
N ASP A 254 2.62 9.61 -16.51
CA ASP A 254 2.99 11.02 -16.74
C ASP A 254 2.72 11.91 -15.51
#